data_AF-A0A1Q3QJW7-F1
#
_entry.id   AF-A0A1Q3QJW7-F1
#
_cell.length_a   1.000
_cell.length_b   1.000
_cell.length_c   1.000
_cell.angle_alpha   90.00
_cell.angle_beta   90.00
_cell.angle_gamma   90.00
#
_symmetry.space_group_name_H-M   'P 1'
#
loop_
_entity.id
_entity.type
_entity.pdbx_description
1 polymer ?
#
loop_
_entity_poly.entity_id
_entity_poly.type
_entity_poly.pdbx_seq_one_letter_code
_entity_poly.pdbx_strand_id
1 'polypeptide(L)'
;MDGKRLEEWYRCYLSGFHQWKAREHAADYLLFPENIGPYLSIDETALSYDELYTIVTNKEAKGRKGSVVAIIKGTSAETVIKHLGKIPASKRRKVREVTLDMAANMELIARRCFPAASLVTDRFHVQKLAVEALQEMRVAYRWEALDLENREMELARETGQSYKPIQLGNGDTHKQLLARSRYLLFKADDKWTPSQRVRAEILFHYYPNLETAYKLTMQLKGIYEHTTDKRFALGRLARWYEAVEQSAFKTFNTAKRSIAAHYTTIINYFDRRATNASAESFNAKIKAFRATLRGVKHIPYFLFRLTNIYA
;
A
#
# COMPACT_ATOMS: atom_id res chain seq x y z
N MET A 1 38.37 11.11 18.21
CA MET A 1 38.22 9.66 17.91
C MET A 1 37.44 9.51 16.61
N ASP A 2 37.96 8.75 15.65
CA ASP A 2 37.27 8.52 14.37
C ASP A 2 35.99 7.70 14.59
N GLY A 3 34.83 8.28 14.23
CA GLY A 3 33.52 7.66 14.46
C GLY A 3 33.35 6.32 13.76
N LYS A 4 34.04 6.07 12.64
CA LYS A 4 34.02 4.77 11.95
C LYS A 4 34.67 3.67 12.79
N ARG A 5 35.83 3.95 13.37
CA ARG A 5 36.54 3.03 14.27
C ARG A 5 35.72 2.72 15.51
N LEU A 6 34.99 3.70 16.04
CA LEU A 6 34.13 3.51 17.21
C LEU A 6 32.93 2.59 16.92
N GLU A 7 32.29 2.74 15.76
CA GLU A 7 31.17 1.87 15.34
C GLU A 7 31.65 0.42 15.09
N GLU A 8 32.81 0.25 14.46
CA GLU A 8 33.43 -1.06 14.25
C GLU A 8 33.80 -1.73 15.57
N TRP A 9 34.38 -0.98 16.50
CA TRP A 9 34.77 -1.50 17.81
C TRP A 9 33.55 -1.89 18.65
N TYR A 10 32.50 -1.05 18.64
CA TYR A 10 31.24 -1.36 19.32
C TYR A 10 30.60 -2.63 18.73
N ARG A 11 30.54 -2.76 17.40
CA ARG A 11 30.03 -3.98 16.74
C ARG A 11 30.81 -5.22 17.18
N CYS A 12 32.14 -5.17 17.09
CA CYS A 12 32.99 -6.36 17.27
C CYS A 12 33.11 -6.79 18.74
N TYR A 13 33.10 -5.86 19.70
CA TYR A 13 33.51 -6.14 21.07
C TYR A 13 32.45 -5.83 22.14
N LEU A 14 31.53 -4.89 21.91
CA LEU A 14 30.63 -4.41 22.97
C LEU A 14 29.15 -4.75 22.74
N SER A 15 28.74 -4.89 21.48
CA SER A 15 27.31 -4.98 21.13
C SER A 15 26.67 -6.34 21.44
N GLY A 16 27.46 -7.38 21.68
CA GLY A 16 26.97 -8.76 21.77
C GLY A 16 26.69 -9.42 20.42
N PHE A 17 26.98 -8.73 19.30
CA PHE A 17 26.67 -9.22 17.95
C PHE A 17 27.37 -10.54 17.64
N HIS A 18 28.62 -10.73 18.07
CA HIS A 18 29.38 -11.95 17.77
C HIS A 18 28.85 -13.17 18.53
N GLN A 19 28.20 -12.98 19.68
CA GLN A 19 27.57 -14.02 20.51
C GLN A 19 26.10 -14.26 20.14
N TRP A 20 25.55 -13.50 19.17
CA TRP A 20 24.17 -13.63 18.77
C TRP A 20 23.93 -14.95 18.04
N LYS A 21 23.16 -15.86 18.66
CA LYS A 21 22.88 -17.21 18.12
C LYS A 21 22.35 -17.22 16.69
N ALA A 22 21.56 -16.21 16.31
CA ALA A 22 20.98 -16.13 14.98
C ALA A 22 21.94 -15.58 13.91
N ARG A 23 23.15 -15.14 14.28
CA ARG A 23 24.08 -14.43 13.39
C ARG A 23 24.38 -15.18 12.09
N GLU A 24 24.54 -16.49 12.15
CA GLU A 24 24.88 -17.32 10.98
C GLU A 24 23.80 -17.33 9.92
N HIS A 25 22.53 -17.24 10.32
CA HIS A 25 21.38 -17.29 9.40
C HIS A 25 20.60 -15.97 9.36
N ALA A 26 21.04 -14.93 10.07
CA ALA A 26 20.32 -13.66 10.22
C ALA A 26 20.13 -12.92 8.90
N ALA A 27 20.99 -13.16 7.91
CA ALA A 27 20.83 -12.62 6.57
C ALA A 27 19.60 -13.20 5.85
N ASP A 28 19.22 -14.44 6.16
CA ASP A 28 18.15 -15.17 5.47
C ASP A 28 16.84 -15.11 6.25
N TYR A 29 16.87 -15.34 7.56
CA TYR A 29 15.68 -15.33 8.39
C TYR A 29 15.96 -15.10 9.87
N LEU A 30 14.99 -14.50 10.55
CA LEU A 30 14.92 -14.29 11.99
C LEU A 30 13.51 -14.63 12.46
N LEU A 31 13.39 -15.42 13.53
CA LEU A 31 12.12 -15.89 14.06
C LEU A 31 12.09 -15.66 15.56
N PHE A 32 10.97 -15.15 16.04
CA PHE A 32 10.70 -14.90 17.46
C PHE A 32 9.34 -15.50 17.81
N PRO A 33 9.25 -16.84 17.95
CA PRO A 33 7.99 -17.54 18.20
C PRO A 33 7.26 -17.07 19.47
N GLU A 34 7.99 -16.57 20.47
CA GLU A 34 7.49 -15.96 21.71
C GLU A 34 6.64 -14.70 21.47
N ASN A 35 6.88 -13.98 20.37
CA ASN A 35 6.16 -12.76 20.04
C ASN A 35 4.83 -13.00 19.31
N ILE A 36 4.48 -14.27 19.04
CA ILE A 36 3.22 -14.61 18.37
C ILE A 36 2.04 -14.22 19.25
N GLY A 37 1.27 -13.24 18.76
CA GLY A 37 -0.03 -12.86 19.31
C GLY A 37 -1.20 -13.39 18.46
N PRO A 38 -2.45 -13.16 18.91
CA PRO A 38 -3.66 -13.52 18.18
C PRO A 38 -3.89 -12.69 16.91
N TYR A 39 -3.25 -11.52 16.79
CA TYR A 39 -3.44 -10.61 15.64
C TYR A 39 -2.08 -10.26 15.03
N LEU A 40 -1.89 -10.67 13.78
CA LEU A 40 -0.65 -10.44 13.05
C LEU A 40 -0.87 -9.55 11.83
N SER A 41 0.19 -8.88 11.39
CA SER A 41 0.30 -8.25 10.08
C SER A 41 1.46 -8.84 9.31
N ILE A 42 1.26 -9.09 8.01
CA ILE A 42 2.31 -9.52 7.08
C ILE A 42 2.45 -8.43 6.02
N ASP A 43 3.68 -7.96 5.81
CA ASP A 43 3.99 -6.94 4.82
C ASP A 43 5.43 -7.09 4.30
N GLU A 44 5.73 -6.48 3.17
CA GLU A 44 7.06 -6.48 2.54
C GLU A 44 7.76 -5.14 2.80
N THR A 45 9.08 -5.17 2.96
CA THR A 45 9.86 -3.93 3.02
C THR A 45 11.25 -4.13 2.45
N ALA A 46 11.77 -3.07 1.81
CA ALA A 46 13.13 -3.04 1.31
C ALA A 46 14.09 -2.58 2.41
N LEU A 47 15.05 -3.43 2.81
CA LEU A 47 16.06 -3.07 3.80
C LEU A 47 17.26 -2.36 3.14
N SER A 48 17.74 -2.84 1.99
CA SER A 48 18.90 -2.31 1.26
C SER A 48 18.79 -2.59 -0.23
N TYR A 49 19.16 -1.63 -1.10
CA TYR A 49 19.36 -1.77 -2.56
C TYR A 49 18.53 -2.88 -3.23
N ASP A 50 17.20 -2.75 -3.21
CA ASP A 50 16.20 -3.68 -3.77
C ASP A 50 16.06 -5.08 -3.15
N GLU A 51 16.72 -5.39 -2.04
CA GLU A 51 16.41 -6.60 -1.28
C GLU A 51 15.12 -6.42 -0.46
N LEU A 52 14.06 -7.11 -0.90
CA LEU A 52 12.79 -7.20 -0.19
C LEU A 52 12.83 -8.25 0.90
N TYR A 53 12.20 -7.94 2.03
CA TYR A 53 12.02 -8.83 3.17
C TYR A 53 10.55 -8.92 3.50
N THR A 54 10.08 -10.13 3.79
CA THR A 54 8.76 -10.35 4.38
C THR A 54 8.85 -10.21 5.88
N ILE A 55 8.04 -9.33 6.47
CA ILE A 55 7.99 -9.08 7.90
C ILE A 55 6.64 -9.50 8.44
N VAL A 56 6.68 -10.34 9.48
CA VAL A 56 5.51 -10.69 10.28
C VAL A 56 5.58 -9.95 11.60
N THR A 57 4.55 -9.18 11.91
CA THR A 57 4.48 -8.37 13.12
C THR A 57 3.28 -8.69 13.99
N ASN A 58 3.45 -8.64 15.31
CA ASN A 58 2.37 -8.73 16.28
C ASN A 58 1.77 -7.33 16.53
N LYS A 59 0.46 -7.20 16.27
CA LYS A 59 -0.26 -5.93 16.35
C LYS A 59 -0.43 -5.45 17.79
N GLU A 60 -0.49 -6.37 18.76
CA GLU A 60 -0.70 -6.03 20.18
C GLU A 60 0.49 -5.29 20.80
N ALA A 61 1.70 -5.52 20.27
CA ALA A 61 2.92 -4.86 20.73
C ALA A 61 3.05 -3.40 20.25
N LYS A 62 2.16 -2.92 19.36
CA LYS A 62 2.09 -1.52 18.90
C LYS A 62 3.43 -0.96 18.39
N GLY A 63 4.22 -1.79 17.72
CA GLY A 63 5.53 -1.42 17.17
C GLY A 63 6.59 -1.14 18.25
N ARG A 64 6.43 -1.71 19.46
CA ARG A 64 7.41 -1.70 20.55
C ARG A 64 8.12 -3.06 20.64
N LYS A 65 8.86 -3.33 21.71
CA LYS A 65 9.47 -4.64 21.99
C LYS A 65 8.40 -5.76 21.91
N GLY A 66 8.75 -6.88 21.28
CA GLY A 66 7.81 -7.98 21.02
C GLY A 66 6.94 -7.81 19.77
N SER A 67 7.19 -6.80 18.93
CA SER A 67 6.43 -6.61 17.68
C SER A 67 6.92 -7.52 16.56
N VAL A 68 8.21 -7.84 16.49
CA VAL A 68 8.76 -8.66 15.40
C VAL A 68 8.50 -10.13 15.70
N VAL A 69 7.70 -10.79 14.87
CA VAL A 69 7.51 -12.25 14.93
C VAL A 69 8.46 -12.95 13.98
N ALA A 70 8.64 -12.40 12.77
CA ALA A 70 9.58 -12.92 11.79
C ALA A 70 10.09 -11.82 10.85
N ILE A 71 11.33 -11.96 10.40
CA ILE A 71 11.92 -11.21 9.28
C ILE A 71 12.54 -12.25 8.37
N ILE A 72 12.11 -12.32 7.11
CA ILE A 72 12.55 -13.34 6.16
C ILE A 72 12.98 -12.66 4.87
N LYS A 73 14.16 -13.02 4.35
CA LYS A 73 14.68 -12.50 3.09
C LYS A 73 13.84 -13.03 1.92
N GLY A 74 13.42 -12.12 1.06
CA GLY A 74 12.59 -12.39 -0.10
C GLY A 74 11.08 -12.38 0.17
N THR A 75 10.33 -12.51 -0.92
CA THR A 75 8.87 -12.41 -0.97
C THR A 75 8.22 -13.67 -1.57
N SER A 76 9.03 -14.64 -2.01
CA SER A 76 8.54 -15.92 -2.52
C SER A 76 7.79 -16.67 -1.42
N ALA A 77 6.57 -17.11 -1.74
CA ALA A 77 5.74 -17.87 -0.81
C ALA A 77 6.45 -19.13 -0.32
N GLU A 78 7.18 -19.85 -1.19
CA GLU A 78 7.90 -21.06 -0.83
C GLU A 78 8.94 -20.81 0.28
N THR A 79 9.79 -19.80 0.08
CA THR A 79 10.83 -19.40 1.04
C THR A 79 10.21 -18.99 2.36
N VAL A 80 9.21 -18.11 2.32
CA VAL A 80 8.56 -17.60 3.53
C VAL A 80 7.86 -18.73 4.30
N ILE A 81 7.14 -19.61 3.61
CA ILE A 81 6.48 -20.78 4.20
C ILE A 81 7.49 -21.72 4.84
N LYS A 82 8.62 -22.00 4.16
CA LYS A 82 9.71 -22.84 4.69
C LYS A 82 10.24 -22.30 6.02
N HIS A 83 10.47 -20.99 6.12
CA HIS A 83 11.01 -20.39 7.35
C HIS A 83 9.95 -20.25 8.45
N LEU A 84 8.73 -19.78 8.14
CA LEU A 84 7.64 -19.71 9.12
C LEU A 84 7.21 -21.11 9.61
N GLY A 85 7.39 -22.15 8.79
CA GLY A 85 7.13 -23.54 9.15
C GLY A 85 7.99 -24.04 10.33
N LYS A 86 9.16 -23.42 10.58
CA LYS A 86 10.02 -23.71 11.73
C LYS A 86 9.38 -23.29 13.06
N ILE A 87 8.39 -22.40 13.03
CA ILE A 87 7.62 -22.01 14.21
C ILE A 87 6.66 -23.16 14.58
N PRO A 88 6.61 -23.60 15.86
CA PRO A 88 5.73 -24.66 16.31
C PRO A 88 4.27 -24.45 15.88
N ALA A 89 3.65 -25.51 15.35
CA ALA A 89 2.26 -25.45 14.88
C ALA A 89 1.27 -25.04 15.99
N SER A 90 1.55 -25.41 17.25
CA SER A 90 0.77 -25.01 18.42
C SER A 90 0.72 -23.50 18.63
N LYS A 91 1.80 -22.77 18.31
CA LYS A 91 1.85 -21.31 18.36
C LYS A 91 1.15 -20.70 17.16
N ARG A 92 1.41 -21.21 15.96
CA ARG A 92 0.79 -20.71 14.71
C ARG A 92 -0.74 -20.82 14.71
N ARG A 93 -1.29 -21.88 15.32
CA ARG A 93 -2.75 -22.06 15.46
C ARG A 93 -3.42 -21.10 16.48
N LYS A 94 -2.66 -20.35 17.27
CA LYS A 94 -3.21 -19.32 18.18
C LYS A 94 -3.59 -18.03 17.45
N VAL A 95 -3.07 -17.82 16.24
CA VAL A 95 -3.35 -16.63 15.43
C VAL A 95 -4.81 -16.69 14.96
N ARG A 96 -5.56 -15.63 15.25
CA ARG A 96 -6.99 -15.48 14.93
C ARG A 96 -7.23 -14.60 13.72
N GLU A 97 -6.35 -13.64 13.46
CA GLU A 97 -6.46 -12.71 12.34
C GLU A 97 -5.09 -12.38 11.77
N VAL A 98 -4.99 -12.32 10.44
CA VAL A 98 -3.83 -11.81 9.72
C VAL A 98 -4.29 -10.71 8.77
N THR A 99 -3.74 -9.49 8.91
CA THR A 99 -3.89 -8.45 7.89
C THR A 99 -2.76 -8.52 6.88
N LEU A 100 -3.11 -8.40 5.60
CA LEU A 100 -2.18 -8.44 4.46
C LEU A 100 -2.72 -7.63 3.28
N ASP A 101 -1.85 -7.41 2.30
CA ASP A 101 -2.19 -6.78 1.03
C ASP A 101 -2.85 -7.80 0.07
N MET A 102 -3.28 -7.36 -1.11
CA MET A 102 -3.94 -8.23 -2.11
C MET A 102 -2.96 -9.11 -2.92
N ALA A 103 -1.71 -9.22 -2.50
CA ALA A 103 -0.71 -9.99 -3.23
C ALA A 103 -0.93 -11.51 -3.04
N ALA A 104 -0.93 -12.27 -4.14
CA ALA A 104 -1.25 -13.70 -4.11
C ALA A 104 -0.27 -14.53 -3.26
N ASN A 105 1.00 -14.13 -3.20
CA ASN A 105 2.01 -14.74 -2.33
C ASN A 105 1.63 -14.60 -0.85
N MET A 106 1.14 -13.44 -0.42
CA MET A 106 0.77 -13.17 0.97
C MET A 106 -0.39 -14.03 1.44
N GLU A 107 -1.41 -14.16 0.60
CA GLU A 107 -2.56 -15.00 0.91
C GLU A 107 -2.13 -16.47 1.07
N LEU A 108 -1.29 -16.97 0.16
CA LEU A 108 -0.75 -18.33 0.21
C LEU A 108 0.08 -18.57 1.48
N ILE A 109 0.98 -17.63 1.83
CA ILE A 109 1.78 -17.67 3.05
C ILE A 109 0.88 -17.75 4.28
N ALA A 110 -0.07 -16.82 4.40
CA ALA A 110 -0.93 -16.73 5.57
C ALA A 110 -1.81 -17.97 5.73
N ARG A 111 -2.42 -18.49 4.66
CA ARG A 111 -3.22 -19.72 4.69
C ARG A 111 -2.41 -20.95 5.12
N ARG A 112 -1.17 -21.08 4.63
CA ARG A 112 -0.32 -22.24 4.93
C ARG A 112 0.29 -22.17 6.33
N CYS A 113 0.72 -20.98 6.75
CA CYS A 113 1.41 -20.78 8.02
C CYS A 113 0.46 -20.57 9.19
N PHE A 114 -0.68 -19.90 9.00
CA PHE A 114 -1.64 -19.54 10.04
C PHE A 114 -3.06 -20.06 9.70
N PRO A 115 -3.26 -21.38 9.62
CA PRO A 115 -4.48 -21.96 9.04
C PRO A 115 -5.76 -21.70 9.85
N ALA A 116 -5.65 -21.28 11.11
CA ALA A 116 -6.80 -20.94 11.97
C ALA A 116 -7.19 -19.45 11.90
N ALA A 117 -6.41 -18.63 11.18
CA ALA A 117 -6.62 -17.19 11.15
C ALA A 117 -7.59 -16.78 10.05
N SER A 118 -8.46 -15.81 10.36
CA SER A 118 -9.20 -15.06 9.36
C SER A 118 -8.24 -14.10 8.65
N LEU A 119 -8.25 -14.11 7.31
CA LEU A 119 -7.46 -13.20 6.50
C LEU A 119 -8.28 -11.94 6.24
N VAL A 120 -7.65 -10.78 6.46
CA VAL A 120 -8.26 -9.47 6.25
C VAL A 120 -7.39 -8.69 5.26
N THR A 121 -7.96 -8.39 4.09
CA THR A 121 -7.29 -7.54 3.10
C THR A 121 -7.31 -6.09 3.57
N ASP A 122 -6.19 -5.40 3.43
CA ASP A 122 -6.13 -4.00 3.81
C ASP A 122 -7.02 -3.11 2.92
N ARG A 123 -7.85 -2.29 3.57
CA ARG A 123 -8.83 -1.43 2.89
C ARG A 123 -8.16 -0.40 1.97
N PHE A 124 -6.95 0.08 2.31
CA PHE A 124 -6.31 1.14 1.53
C PHE A 124 -5.80 0.60 0.21
N HIS A 125 -5.36 -0.66 0.16
CA HIS A 125 -5.02 -1.35 -1.09
C HIS A 125 -6.25 -1.52 -2.00
N VAL A 126 -7.42 -1.85 -1.42
CA VAL A 126 -8.67 -1.95 -2.20
C VAL A 126 -9.08 -0.59 -2.76
N GLN A 127 -9.04 0.47 -1.94
CA GLN A 127 -9.35 1.83 -2.36
C GLN A 127 -8.37 2.35 -3.42
N LYS A 128 -7.10 1.97 -3.32
CA LYS A 128 -6.05 2.33 -4.28
C LYS A 128 -6.39 1.85 -5.69
N LEU A 129 -6.98 0.67 -5.86
CA LEU A 129 -7.40 0.15 -7.18
C LEU A 129 -8.39 1.09 -7.88
N ALA A 130 -9.41 1.59 -7.16
CA ALA A 130 -10.39 2.51 -7.74
C ALA A 130 -9.78 3.88 -8.06
N VAL A 131 -8.90 4.37 -7.17
CA VAL A 131 -8.16 5.61 -7.39
C VAL A 131 -7.24 5.49 -8.62
N GLU A 132 -6.50 4.39 -8.76
CA GLU A 132 -5.65 4.15 -9.93
C GLU A 132 -6.47 4.06 -11.21
N ALA A 133 -7.62 3.39 -11.19
CA ALA A 133 -8.53 3.33 -12.33
C ALA A 133 -9.02 4.73 -12.78
N LEU A 134 -9.34 5.61 -11.83
CA LEU A 134 -9.69 7.01 -12.10
C LEU A 134 -8.49 7.82 -12.63
N GLN A 135 -7.30 7.61 -12.06
CA GLN A 135 -6.10 8.30 -12.52
C GLN A 135 -5.68 7.88 -13.93
N GLU A 136 -5.87 6.62 -14.29
CA GLU A 136 -5.63 6.11 -15.63
C GLU A 136 -6.53 6.80 -16.66
N MET A 137 -7.82 6.95 -16.37
CA MET A 137 -8.75 7.72 -17.21
C MET A 137 -8.31 9.18 -17.35
N ARG A 138 -7.92 9.84 -16.25
CA ARG A 138 -7.40 11.22 -16.28
C ARG A 138 -6.13 11.34 -17.13
N VAL A 139 -5.25 10.34 -17.06
CA VAL A 139 -4.02 10.31 -17.86
C VAL A 139 -4.36 10.12 -19.34
N ALA A 140 -5.33 9.27 -19.69
CA ALA A 140 -5.78 9.09 -21.07
C ALA A 140 -6.30 10.41 -21.66
N TYR A 141 -7.22 11.10 -20.97
CA TYR A 141 -7.69 12.43 -21.39
C TYR A 141 -6.55 13.44 -21.51
N ARG A 142 -5.51 13.33 -20.67
CA ARG A 142 -4.36 14.25 -20.74
C ARG A 142 -3.54 14.02 -22.01
N TRP A 143 -3.39 12.77 -22.43
CA TRP A 143 -2.74 12.45 -23.69
C TRP A 143 -3.55 12.94 -24.89
N GLU A 144 -4.88 12.77 -24.87
CA GLU A 144 -5.77 13.31 -25.91
C GLU A 144 -5.65 14.84 -26.01
N ALA A 145 -5.66 15.55 -24.87
CA ALA A 145 -5.49 17.00 -24.85
C ALA A 145 -4.11 17.46 -25.36
N LEU A 146 -3.06 16.68 -25.09
CA LEU A 146 -1.70 16.96 -25.60
C LEU A 146 -1.61 16.74 -27.11
N ASP A 147 -2.23 15.68 -27.61
CA ASP A 147 -2.25 15.37 -29.04
C ASP A 147 -3.02 16.43 -29.84
N LEU A 148 -4.18 16.86 -29.33
CA LEU A 148 -4.96 17.95 -29.94
C LEU A 148 -4.14 19.24 -30.02
N GLU A 149 -3.50 19.65 -28.92
CA GLU A 149 -2.65 20.83 -28.91
C GLU A 149 -1.46 20.73 -29.87
N ASN A 150 -0.85 19.54 -30.00
CA ASN A 150 0.23 19.34 -30.99
C ASN A 150 -0.27 19.55 -32.42
N ARG A 151 -1.44 19.00 -32.76
CA ARG A 151 -2.05 19.21 -34.10
C ARG A 151 -2.38 20.67 -34.35
N GLU A 152 -2.91 21.39 -33.35
CA GLU A 152 -3.20 22.82 -33.47
C GLU A 152 -1.92 23.65 -33.67
N MET A 153 -0.83 23.29 -32.98
CA MET A 153 0.48 23.92 -33.20
C MET A 153 1.05 23.64 -34.59
N GLU A 154 0.88 22.43 -35.11
CA GLU A 154 1.29 22.06 -36.46
C GLU A 154 0.52 22.87 -37.51
N LEU A 155 -0.81 22.91 -37.41
CA LEU A 155 -1.66 23.71 -38.30
C LEU A 155 -1.34 25.20 -38.24
N ALA A 156 -1.06 25.76 -37.05
CA ALA A 156 -0.65 27.15 -36.91
C ALA A 156 0.68 27.42 -37.64
N ARG A 157 1.65 26.50 -37.54
CA ARG A 157 2.92 26.60 -38.28
C ARG A 157 2.71 26.55 -39.80
N GLU A 158 1.87 25.63 -40.27
CA GLU A 158 1.56 25.48 -41.71
C GLU A 158 0.86 26.72 -42.29
N THR A 159 -0.01 27.35 -41.49
CA THR A 159 -0.76 28.55 -41.90
C THR A 159 -0.02 29.86 -41.61
N GLY A 160 1.20 29.80 -41.07
CA GLY A 160 1.99 30.99 -40.70
C GLY A 160 1.41 31.79 -39.54
N GLN A 161 0.50 31.21 -38.75
CA GLN A 161 -0.14 31.85 -37.60
C GLN A 161 0.57 31.48 -36.29
N SER A 162 0.42 32.33 -35.27
CA SER A 162 0.92 32.05 -33.92
C SER A 162 -0.11 31.26 -33.12
N TYR A 163 0.26 30.08 -32.63
CA TYR A 163 -0.61 29.26 -31.78
C TYR A 163 -0.85 29.93 -30.42
N LYS A 164 -2.13 30.05 -30.03
CA LYS A 164 -2.55 30.53 -28.72
C LYS A 164 -3.43 29.47 -28.05
N PRO A 165 -3.02 28.92 -26.90
CA PRO A 165 -3.78 27.86 -26.24
C PRO A 165 -5.08 28.40 -25.66
N ILE A 166 -6.16 27.61 -25.75
CA ILE A 166 -7.44 27.91 -25.12
C ILE A 166 -7.28 27.87 -23.60
N GLN A 167 -7.61 28.99 -22.95
CA GLN A 167 -7.63 29.10 -21.49
C GLN A 167 -9.05 28.92 -20.96
N LEU A 168 -9.16 28.13 -19.89
CA LEU A 168 -10.42 27.88 -19.20
C LEU A 168 -10.68 28.97 -18.14
N GLY A 169 -11.86 28.95 -17.52
CA GLY A 169 -12.26 29.97 -16.53
C GLY A 169 -11.35 30.13 -15.32
N ASN A 170 -10.43 29.18 -15.08
CA ASN A 170 -9.41 29.25 -14.04
C ASN A 170 -7.98 29.55 -14.57
N GLY A 171 -7.84 29.90 -15.85
CA GLY A 171 -6.56 30.15 -16.52
C GLY A 171 -5.76 28.90 -16.89
N ASP A 172 -6.26 27.68 -16.59
CA ASP A 172 -5.62 26.44 -17.02
C ASP A 172 -5.97 26.15 -18.49
N THR A 173 -5.04 25.54 -19.22
CA THR A 173 -5.34 24.78 -20.46
C THR A 173 -5.92 23.41 -20.11
N HIS A 174 -6.54 22.70 -21.06
CA HIS A 174 -7.04 21.33 -20.83
C HIS A 174 -5.96 20.38 -20.27
N LYS A 175 -4.74 20.39 -20.83
CA LYS A 175 -3.62 19.57 -20.31
C LYS A 175 -3.23 19.93 -18.87
N GLN A 176 -3.24 21.22 -18.53
CA GLN A 176 -2.87 21.72 -17.21
C GLN A 176 -3.96 21.40 -16.19
N LEU A 177 -5.23 21.57 -16.57
CA LEU A 177 -6.38 21.20 -15.77
C LEU A 177 -6.29 19.73 -15.37
N LEU A 178 -6.07 18.83 -16.33
CA LEU A 178 -5.93 17.40 -16.07
C LEU A 178 -4.71 17.09 -15.21
N ALA A 179 -3.56 17.72 -15.44
CA ALA A 179 -2.36 17.51 -14.63
C ALA A 179 -2.53 17.98 -13.18
N ARG A 180 -3.07 19.19 -12.99
CA ARG A 180 -3.24 19.85 -11.68
C ARG A 180 -4.39 19.25 -10.87
N SER A 181 -5.33 18.56 -11.53
CA SER A 181 -6.44 17.85 -10.89
C SER A 181 -6.05 16.50 -10.26
N ARG A 182 -4.81 16.04 -10.40
CA ARG A 182 -4.37 14.75 -9.83
C ARG A 182 -4.78 14.61 -8.36
N TYR A 183 -4.41 15.56 -7.51
CA TYR A 183 -4.56 15.45 -6.06
C TYR A 183 -5.98 15.66 -5.53
N LEU A 184 -6.81 16.46 -6.21
CA LEU A 184 -8.20 16.68 -5.77
C LEU A 184 -9.02 15.40 -5.90
N LEU A 185 -8.72 14.56 -6.91
CA LEU A 185 -9.41 13.29 -7.17
C LEU A 185 -9.12 12.20 -6.13
N PHE A 186 -8.14 12.40 -5.23
CA PHE A 186 -7.90 11.51 -4.08
C PHE A 186 -8.76 11.87 -2.86
N LYS A 187 -9.34 13.06 -2.84
CA LYS A 187 -10.00 13.64 -1.67
C LYS A 187 -11.51 13.59 -1.84
N ALA A 188 -12.20 13.49 -0.70
CA ALA A 188 -13.63 13.80 -0.68
C ALA A 188 -13.81 15.32 -0.90
N ASP A 189 -14.97 15.68 -1.44
CA ASP A 189 -15.34 17.02 -1.88
C ASP A 189 -15.42 18.03 -0.73
N ASP A 190 -15.79 17.57 0.46
CA ASP A 190 -15.73 18.29 1.73
C ASP A 190 -14.31 18.76 2.10
N LYS A 191 -13.27 18.10 1.59
CA LYS A 191 -11.85 18.38 1.87
C LYS A 191 -11.16 19.17 0.76
N TRP A 192 -11.90 19.63 -0.24
CA TRP A 192 -11.34 20.49 -1.28
C TRP A 192 -11.12 21.92 -0.77
N THR A 193 -9.98 22.50 -1.15
CA THR A 193 -9.78 23.94 -1.03
C THR A 193 -10.73 24.68 -1.99
N PRO A 194 -11.01 25.98 -1.78
CA PRO A 194 -11.82 26.77 -2.71
C PRO A 194 -11.31 26.68 -4.17
N SER A 195 -9.99 26.75 -4.35
CA SER A 195 -9.35 26.59 -5.67
C SER A 195 -9.46 25.18 -6.26
N GLN A 196 -9.60 24.15 -5.42
CA GLN A 196 -9.85 22.78 -5.89
C GLN A 196 -11.30 22.58 -6.28
N ARG A 197 -12.26 23.21 -5.58
CA ARG A 197 -13.67 23.16 -5.93
C ARG A 197 -13.96 23.78 -7.30
N VAL A 198 -13.48 25.00 -7.53
CA VAL A 198 -13.58 25.66 -8.86
C VAL A 198 -12.93 24.79 -9.95
N ARG A 199 -11.77 24.20 -9.66
CA ARG A 199 -11.11 23.31 -10.61
C ARG A 199 -11.92 22.04 -10.88
N ALA A 200 -12.54 21.46 -9.86
CA ALA A 200 -13.37 20.26 -9.99
C ALA A 200 -14.62 20.56 -10.82
N GLU A 201 -15.26 21.71 -10.63
CA GLU A 201 -16.41 22.15 -11.44
C GLU A 201 -16.04 22.24 -12.92
N ILE A 202 -14.92 22.90 -13.24
CA ILE A 202 -14.43 22.99 -14.62
C ILE A 202 -14.07 21.59 -15.15
N LEU A 203 -13.34 20.78 -14.37
CA LEU A 203 -12.94 19.44 -14.76
C LEU A 203 -14.14 18.57 -15.10
N PHE A 204 -15.16 18.53 -14.25
CA PHE A 204 -16.31 17.67 -14.44
C PHE A 204 -17.26 18.18 -15.51
N HIS A 205 -17.31 19.49 -15.73
CA HIS A 205 -18.00 20.06 -16.89
C HIS A 205 -17.42 19.55 -18.22
N TYR A 206 -16.10 19.60 -18.39
CA TYR A 206 -15.45 19.16 -19.64
C TYR A 206 -15.25 17.64 -19.72
N TYR A 207 -15.17 16.95 -18.58
CA TYR A 207 -14.90 15.51 -18.50
C TYR A 207 -15.90 14.82 -17.56
N PRO A 208 -17.18 14.70 -17.94
CA PRO A 208 -18.24 14.13 -17.07
C PRO A 208 -17.98 12.65 -16.70
N ASN A 209 -17.24 11.92 -17.53
CA ASN A 209 -16.82 10.56 -17.20
C ASN A 209 -15.85 10.52 -16.00
N LEU A 210 -15.00 11.56 -15.84
CA LEU A 210 -14.16 11.68 -14.64
C LEU A 210 -14.99 11.99 -13.39
N GLU A 211 -16.11 12.71 -13.51
CA GLU A 211 -17.04 12.91 -12.39
C GLU A 211 -17.68 11.60 -11.96
N THR A 212 -18.15 10.80 -12.93
CA THR A 212 -18.72 9.48 -12.67
C THR A 212 -17.69 8.56 -12.00
N ALA A 213 -16.47 8.51 -12.54
CA ALA A 213 -15.37 7.74 -11.97
C ALA A 213 -14.96 8.23 -10.56
N TYR A 214 -14.98 9.54 -10.34
CA TYR A 214 -14.75 10.13 -9.02
C TYR A 214 -15.83 9.69 -8.02
N LYS A 215 -17.10 9.76 -8.41
CA LYS A 215 -18.24 9.30 -7.60
C LYS A 215 -18.12 7.81 -7.25
N LEU A 216 -17.76 6.95 -8.20
CA LEU A 216 -17.51 5.53 -7.94
C LEU A 216 -16.37 5.32 -6.93
N THR A 217 -15.30 6.11 -7.02
CA THR A 217 -14.17 6.05 -6.08
C THR A 217 -14.59 6.48 -4.67
N MET A 218 -15.36 7.58 -4.56
CA MET A 218 -15.88 8.07 -3.28
C MET A 218 -16.91 7.12 -2.68
N GLN A 219 -17.75 6.50 -3.52
CA GLN A 219 -18.71 5.48 -3.08
C GLN A 219 -17.98 4.30 -2.42
N LEU A 220 -16.96 3.74 -3.07
CA LEU A 220 -16.16 2.65 -2.48
C LEU A 220 -15.50 3.07 -1.16
N LYS A 221 -14.96 4.29 -1.10
CA LYS A 221 -14.41 4.84 0.13
C LYS A 221 -15.45 4.93 1.24
N GLY A 222 -16.64 5.44 0.93
CA GLY A 222 -17.76 5.57 1.84
C GLY A 222 -18.28 4.23 2.38
N ILE A 223 -18.16 3.13 1.62
CA ILE A 223 -18.47 1.78 2.11
C ILE A 223 -17.61 1.46 3.34
N TYR A 224 -16.30 1.65 3.25
CA TYR A 224 -15.40 1.38 4.36
C TYR A 224 -15.56 2.38 5.52
N GLU A 225 -15.81 3.65 5.24
CA GLU A 225 -15.90 4.70 6.26
C GLU A 225 -17.20 4.66 7.06
N HIS A 226 -18.34 4.38 6.41
CA HIS A 226 -19.66 4.55 7.02
C HIS A 226 -20.41 3.24 7.28
N THR A 227 -19.81 2.08 6.99
CA THR A 227 -20.45 0.77 7.20
C THR A 227 -19.73 -0.01 8.29
N THR A 228 -20.45 -0.38 9.34
CA THR A 228 -19.91 -1.17 10.45
C THR A 228 -20.29 -2.64 10.35
N ASP A 229 -21.51 -2.93 9.91
CA ASP A 229 -22.03 -4.30 9.79
C ASP A 229 -21.63 -4.95 8.46
N LYS A 230 -21.19 -6.21 8.55
CA LYS A 230 -20.72 -7.00 7.41
C LYS A 230 -21.82 -7.25 6.38
N ARG A 231 -23.08 -7.47 6.78
CA ARG A 231 -24.19 -7.74 5.84
C ARG A 231 -24.53 -6.50 5.04
N PHE A 232 -24.56 -5.33 5.68
CA PHE A 232 -24.73 -4.07 4.95
C PHE A 232 -23.55 -3.78 4.02
N ALA A 233 -22.33 -4.14 4.40
CA ALA A 233 -21.16 -3.99 3.53
C ALA A 233 -21.27 -4.84 2.27
N LEU A 234 -21.73 -6.10 2.38
CA LEU A 234 -21.98 -6.98 1.23
C LEU A 234 -22.95 -6.33 0.24
N GLY A 235 -24.10 -5.85 0.73
CA GLY A 235 -25.10 -5.20 -0.12
C GLY A 235 -24.60 -3.91 -0.77
N ARG A 236 -23.82 -3.10 -0.05
CA ARG A 236 -23.24 -1.87 -0.61
C ARG A 236 -22.15 -2.16 -1.65
N LEU A 237 -21.32 -3.19 -1.45
CA LEU A 237 -20.33 -3.63 -2.45
C LEU A 237 -21.01 -4.17 -3.71
N ALA A 238 -22.11 -4.92 -3.56
CA ALA A 238 -22.89 -5.39 -4.71
C ALA A 238 -23.43 -4.22 -5.56
N ARG A 239 -24.00 -3.19 -4.91
CA ARG A 239 -24.44 -1.97 -5.59
C ARG A 239 -23.28 -1.21 -6.26
N TRP A 240 -22.10 -1.21 -5.64
CA TRP A 240 -20.91 -0.62 -6.24
C TRP A 240 -20.46 -1.39 -7.50
N TYR A 241 -20.52 -2.73 -7.48
CA TYR A 241 -20.23 -3.56 -8.67
C TYR A 241 -21.19 -3.27 -9.82
N GLU A 242 -22.49 -3.15 -9.53
CA GLU A 242 -23.50 -2.80 -10.52
C GLU A 242 -23.24 -1.40 -11.11
N ALA A 243 -22.95 -0.40 -10.26
CA ALA A 243 -22.64 0.95 -10.73
C ALA A 243 -21.37 0.98 -11.62
N VAL A 244 -20.36 0.18 -11.29
CA VAL A 244 -19.16 0.00 -12.13
C VAL A 244 -19.51 -0.63 -13.48
N GLU A 245 -20.36 -1.65 -13.52
CA GLU A 245 -20.80 -2.27 -14.78
C GLU A 245 -21.56 -1.27 -15.66
N GLN A 246 -22.50 -0.53 -15.07
CA GLN A 246 -23.29 0.47 -15.77
C GLN A 246 -22.44 1.61 -16.33
N SER A 247 -21.36 2.01 -15.65
CA SER A 247 -20.43 3.03 -16.15
C SER A 247 -19.67 2.61 -17.42
N ALA A 248 -19.58 1.31 -17.71
CA ALA A 248 -18.79 0.74 -18.80
C ALA A 248 -17.30 1.14 -18.83
N PHE A 249 -16.74 1.67 -17.73
CA PHE A 249 -15.33 2.04 -17.67
C PHE A 249 -14.44 0.80 -17.57
N LYS A 250 -13.58 0.60 -18.58
CA LYS A 250 -12.67 -0.56 -18.65
C LYS A 250 -11.77 -0.67 -17.41
N THR A 251 -11.20 0.45 -16.97
CA THR A 251 -10.28 0.51 -15.83
C THR A 251 -10.97 0.11 -14.52
N PHE A 252 -12.21 0.60 -14.29
CA PHE A 252 -13.00 0.20 -13.13
C PHE A 252 -13.47 -1.26 -13.19
N ASN A 253 -13.79 -1.79 -14.38
CA ASN A 253 -14.11 -3.20 -14.52
C ASN A 253 -12.91 -4.11 -14.17
N THR A 254 -11.69 -3.70 -14.51
CA THR A 254 -10.46 -4.37 -14.05
C THR A 254 -10.34 -4.31 -12.53
N ALA A 255 -10.51 -3.13 -11.92
CA ALA A 255 -10.48 -2.98 -10.47
C ALA A 255 -11.55 -3.87 -9.78
N LYS A 256 -12.77 -3.89 -10.30
CA LYS A 256 -13.87 -4.74 -9.85
C LYS A 256 -13.49 -6.21 -9.84
N ARG A 257 -12.90 -6.73 -10.93
CA ARG A 257 -12.45 -8.13 -11.02
C ARG A 257 -11.41 -8.46 -9.96
N SER A 258 -10.44 -7.58 -9.73
CA SER A 258 -9.45 -7.75 -8.67
C SER A 258 -10.10 -7.76 -7.28
N ILE A 259 -11.05 -6.87 -7.01
CA ILE A 259 -11.78 -6.85 -5.72
C ILE A 259 -12.62 -8.13 -5.56
N ALA A 260 -13.29 -8.59 -6.61
CA ALA A 260 -14.09 -9.81 -6.58
C ALA A 260 -13.23 -11.06 -6.30
N ALA A 261 -12.00 -11.12 -6.82
CA ALA A 261 -11.06 -12.22 -6.56
C ALA A 261 -10.70 -12.35 -5.06
N HIS A 262 -10.70 -11.25 -4.30
CA HIS A 262 -10.39 -11.21 -2.87
C HIS A 262 -11.62 -10.92 -2.01
N TYR A 263 -12.84 -11.18 -2.51
CA TYR A 263 -14.07 -10.76 -1.86
C TYR A 263 -14.17 -11.22 -0.40
N THR A 264 -13.86 -12.49 -0.13
CA THR A 264 -13.93 -13.08 1.21
C THR A 264 -13.01 -12.37 2.22
N THR A 265 -11.78 -12.05 1.84
CA THR A 265 -10.82 -11.40 2.74
C THR A 265 -11.10 -9.91 2.90
N ILE A 266 -11.70 -9.29 1.88
CA ILE A 266 -12.18 -7.90 1.92
C ILE A 266 -13.35 -7.75 2.88
N ILE A 267 -14.34 -8.64 2.84
CA ILE A 267 -15.53 -8.53 3.71
C ILE A 267 -15.20 -8.83 5.17
N ASN A 268 -14.15 -9.61 5.44
CA ASN A 268 -13.66 -9.88 6.80
C ASN A 268 -13.17 -8.60 7.50
N TYR A 269 -12.83 -7.56 6.75
CA TYR A 269 -12.58 -6.24 7.31
C TYR A 269 -13.71 -5.79 8.24
N PHE A 270 -14.98 -6.04 7.91
CA PHE A 270 -16.11 -5.52 8.67
C PHE A 270 -16.35 -6.22 10.02
N ASP A 271 -15.70 -7.36 10.28
CA ASP A 271 -15.84 -8.06 11.58
C ASP A 271 -15.14 -7.29 12.73
N ARG A 272 -13.98 -6.68 12.44
CA ARG A 272 -13.13 -6.00 13.45
C ARG A 272 -12.56 -4.66 12.99
N ARG A 273 -12.76 -4.31 11.73
CA ARG A 273 -12.21 -3.13 11.05
C ARG A 273 -10.69 -3.05 11.15
N ALA A 274 -10.04 -4.21 11.16
CA ALA A 274 -8.59 -4.32 11.24
C ALA A 274 -7.93 -3.86 9.93
N THR A 275 -6.88 -3.05 10.05
CA THR A 275 -6.09 -2.56 8.91
C THR A 275 -4.64 -3.03 9.03
N ASN A 276 -3.88 -2.90 7.94
CA ASN A 276 -2.44 -3.19 7.93
C ASN A 276 -1.59 -2.03 8.48
N ALA A 277 -2.22 -1.02 9.11
CA ALA A 277 -1.56 0.17 9.63
C ALA A 277 -0.44 -0.12 10.66
N SER A 278 -0.52 -1.23 11.38
CA SER A 278 0.57 -1.68 12.27
C SER A 278 1.83 -2.04 11.49
N ALA A 279 1.69 -2.73 10.36
CA ALA A 279 2.78 -3.09 9.47
C ALA A 279 3.35 -1.84 8.80
N GLU A 280 2.49 -0.95 8.26
CA GLU A 280 2.92 0.32 7.68
C GLU A 280 3.69 1.19 8.69
N SER A 281 3.18 1.30 9.92
CA SER A 281 3.84 2.02 11.00
C SER A 281 5.19 1.41 11.35
N PHE A 282 5.28 0.07 11.39
CA PHE A 282 6.53 -0.63 11.63
C PHE A 282 7.52 -0.43 10.48
N ASN A 283 7.07 -0.54 9.24
CA ASN A 283 7.86 -0.27 8.04
C ASN A 283 8.38 1.17 8.01
N ALA A 284 7.59 2.14 8.45
CA ALA A 284 8.04 3.52 8.64
C ALA A 284 9.14 3.63 9.70
N LYS A 285 9.05 2.88 10.81
CA LYS A 285 10.12 2.82 11.83
C LYS A 285 11.40 2.21 11.30
N ILE A 286 11.32 1.13 10.51
CA ILE A 286 12.50 0.55 9.85
C ILE A 286 13.15 1.56 8.91
N LYS A 287 12.35 2.27 8.10
CA LYS A 287 12.85 3.32 7.19
C LYS A 287 13.53 4.45 7.96
N ALA A 288 12.93 4.91 9.06
CA ALA A 288 13.54 5.91 9.94
C ALA A 288 14.84 5.42 10.58
N PHE A 289 14.86 4.19 11.09
CA PHE A 289 16.05 3.57 11.67
C PHE A 289 17.18 3.39 10.64
N ARG A 290 16.85 3.07 9.39
CA ARG A 290 17.84 3.06 8.30
C ARG A 290 18.39 4.45 8.02
N ALA A 291 17.56 5.49 8.06
CA ALA A 291 17.99 6.86 7.80
C ALA A 291 18.97 7.36 8.88
N THR A 292 18.76 7.03 10.15
CA THR A 292 19.69 7.40 11.24
C THR A 292 21.06 6.74 11.06
N LEU A 293 21.11 5.54 10.47
CA LEU A 293 22.33 4.79 10.18
C LEU A 293 23.01 5.20 8.86
N ARG A 294 22.44 6.16 8.12
CA ARG A 294 22.90 6.58 6.78
C ARG A 294 23.00 5.39 5.81
N GLY A 295 22.03 4.49 5.87
CA GLY A 295 21.95 3.29 5.03
C GLY A 295 22.34 1.99 5.75
N VAL A 296 22.32 0.89 4.99
CA VAL A 296 22.63 -0.45 5.50
C VAL A 296 23.92 -0.94 4.84
N LYS A 297 25.03 -0.96 5.60
CA LYS A 297 26.31 -1.51 5.13
C LYS A 297 26.47 -3.01 5.41
N HIS A 298 25.85 -3.48 6.50
CA HIS A 298 25.98 -4.86 6.97
C HIS A 298 24.63 -5.37 7.47
N ILE A 299 23.91 -6.10 6.62
CA ILE A 299 22.51 -6.53 6.86
C ILE A 299 22.35 -7.27 8.19
N PRO A 300 23.15 -8.30 8.52
CA PRO A 300 22.99 -9.00 9.80
C PRO A 300 23.14 -8.09 11.02
N TYR A 301 23.97 -7.05 10.94
CA TYR A 301 24.19 -6.14 12.06
C TYR A 301 23.09 -5.08 12.16
N PHE A 302 22.54 -4.65 11.01
CA PHE A 302 21.33 -3.85 10.97
C PHE A 302 20.16 -4.61 11.61
N LEU A 303 19.95 -5.86 11.20
CA LEU A 303 18.90 -6.71 11.74
C LEU A 303 19.09 -7.00 13.22
N PHE A 304 20.31 -7.29 13.68
CA PHE A 304 20.63 -7.44 15.10
C PHE A 304 20.17 -6.23 15.93
N ARG A 305 20.54 -5.01 15.51
CA ARG A 305 20.14 -3.79 16.22
C ARG A 305 18.61 -3.59 16.17
N LEU A 306 17.99 -3.87 15.02
CA LEU A 306 16.54 -3.77 14.85
C LEU A 306 15.81 -4.73 15.81
N THR A 307 16.25 -5.98 15.89
CA THR A 307 15.63 -6.99 16.75
C THR A 307 15.87 -6.72 18.22
N ASN A 308 16.99 -6.13 18.63
CA ASN A 308 17.19 -5.74 20.03
C ASN A 308 16.18 -4.70 20.52
N ILE A 309 15.61 -3.89 19.61
CA ILE A 309 14.63 -2.86 19.92
C ILE A 309 13.21 -3.41 19.87
N TYR A 310 12.92 -4.26 18.87
CA TYR A 310 11.53 -4.59 18.50
C TYR A 310 11.16 -6.07 18.61
N ALA A 311 12.12 -6.97 18.77
CA ALA A 311 11.86 -8.39 18.99
C ALA A 311 11.86 -8.74 20.49
#